data_AF-A0A7J4V9Z4-F1
#
_entry.id   AF-A0A7J4V9Z4-F1
#
_cell.length_a   1.000
_cell.length_b   1.000
_cell.length_c   1.000
_cell.angle_alpha   90.00
_cell.angle_beta   90.00
_cell.angle_gamma   90.00
#
_symmetry.space_group_name_H-M   'P 1'
#
loop_
_entity.id
_entity.type
_entity.pdbx_description
1 polymer ?
#
loop_
_entity_poly.entity_id
_entity_poly.type
_entity_poly.pdbx_seq_one_letter_code
_entity_poly.pdbx_strand_id
1 'polypeptide(L)'
;LYKNKFRVTVNTDNCLMSDTTMTKEFVTAVQTFDLNLDDVEKITINAMKSAFIHHNDRIRLIYDVIKPGYLEMRNTLTSLKL
;
A
#
# COMPACT_ATOMS: atom_id res chain seq x y z
N LEU A 1 0.60 -12.57 -10.13
CA LEU A 1 -0.57 -11.68 -10.34
C LEU A 1 -0.15 -10.21 -10.51
N TYR A 2 0.39 -9.56 -9.48
CA TYR A 2 0.77 -8.13 -9.56
C TYR A 2 1.76 -7.81 -10.71
N LYS A 3 2.84 -8.59 -10.87
CA LYS A 3 3.78 -8.45 -12.01
C LYS A 3 3.10 -8.62 -13.38
N ASN A 4 2.01 -9.37 -13.45
CA ASN A 4 1.17 -9.57 -14.65
C ASN A 4 0.06 -8.50 -14.79
N LYS A 5 0.17 -7.36 -14.10
CA LYS A 5 -0.72 -6.20 -14.19
C LYS A 5 -2.16 -6.41 -13.71
N PHE A 6 -2.42 -7.49 -12.96
CA PHE A 6 -3.68 -7.61 -12.21
C PHE A 6 -3.74 -6.59 -11.08
N ARG A 7 -4.93 -6.06 -10.80
CA ARG A 7 -5.17 -5.19 -9.63
C ARG A 7 -5.19 -6.06 -8.38
N VAL A 8 -4.13 -5.96 -7.58
CA VAL A 8 -3.95 -6.71 -6.33
C VAL A 8 -3.96 -5.74 -5.14
N THR A 9 -4.50 -6.20 -4.02
CA THR A 9 -4.51 -5.53 -2.71
C THR A 9 -3.98 -6.48 -1.65
N VAL A 10 -3.53 -5.97 -0.50
CA VAL A 10 -3.11 -6.76 0.67
C VAL A 10 -4.13 -6.55 1.78
N ASN A 11 -4.49 -7.62 2.50
CA ASN A 11 -5.38 -7.62 3.65
C ASN A 11 -4.91 -8.69 4.64
N THR A 12 -5.29 -8.58 5.91
CA THR A 12 -4.98 -9.55 6.97
C THR A 12 -5.91 -10.76 6.98
N ASP A 13 -7.09 -10.66 6.36
CA ASP A 13 -8.21 -11.61 6.44
C ASP A 13 -8.67 -11.83 7.89
N ASN A 14 -7.94 -12.62 8.68
CA ASN A 14 -8.21 -12.89 10.09
C ASN A 14 -6.99 -12.61 10.98
N CYS A 15 -7.00 -11.45 11.64
CA CYS A 15 -5.89 -11.03 12.52
C CYS A 15 -5.71 -11.96 13.73
N LEU A 16 -6.79 -12.46 14.32
CA LEU A 16 -6.74 -13.23 15.58
C LEU A 16 -6.18 -14.63 15.37
N MET A 17 -6.65 -15.32 14.33
CA MET A 17 -6.20 -16.70 14.04
C MET A 17 -4.76 -16.73 13.54
N SER A 18 -4.34 -15.73 12.77
CA SER A 18 -3.03 -15.68 12.14
C SER A 18 -1.97 -14.91 12.93
N ASP A 19 -2.33 -14.34 14.09
CA ASP A 19 -1.49 -13.37 14.83
C ASP A 19 -0.85 -12.32 13.90
N THR A 20 -1.66 -11.73 13.02
CA THR A 20 -1.15 -10.82 11.98
C THR A 20 -1.72 -9.41 12.11
N THR A 21 -1.04 -8.46 11.46
CA THR A 21 -1.45 -7.06 11.34
C THR A 21 -1.19 -6.58 9.92
N MET A 22 -1.80 -5.48 9.50
CA MET A 22 -1.54 -4.91 8.16
C MET A 22 -0.05 -4.67 7.92
N THR A 23 0.68 -4.21 8.93
CA THR A 23 2.13 -4.03 8.85
C THR A 23 2.85 -5.36 8.65
N LYS A 24 2.51 -6.41 9.42
CA LYS A 24 3.10 -7.75 9.26
C LYS A 24 2.87 -8.30 7.85
N GLU A 25 1.64 -8.18 7.31
CA GLU A 25 1.33 -8.64 5.95
C GLU A 25 2.11 -7.89 4.87
N PHE A 26 2.20 -6.56 4.97
CA PHE A 26 2.97 -5.78 4.01
C PHE A 26 4.47 -6.08 4.10
N VAL A 27 5.03 -6.26 5.30
CA VAL A 27 6.43 -6.66 5.48
C VAL A 27 6.68 -8.03 4.85
N THR A 28 5.82 -9.02 5.10
CA THR A 28 5.90 -10.34 4.47
C THR A 28 5.83 -10.24 2.95
N ALA A 29 4.91 -9.45 2.40
CA ALA A 29 4.80 -9.25 0.95
C ALA A 29 6.05 -8.61 0.34
N VAL A 30 6.60 -7.59 0.99
CA VAL A 30 7.85 -6.92 0.56
C VAL A 30 9.01 -7.90 0.54
N GLN A 31 9.21 -8.65 1.63
CA GLN A 31 10.31 -9.61 1.75
C GLN A 31 10.18 -10.80 0.78
N THR A 32 8.96 -11.29 0.59
CA THR A 32 8.71 -12.50 -0.23
C THR A 32 8.77 -12.20 -1.73
N PHE A 33 8.27 -11.04 -2.16
CA PHE A 33 8.14 -10.70 -3.57
C PHE A 33 9.11 -9.63 -4.08
N ASP A 34 10.03 -9.19 -3.21
CA ASP A 34 11.02 -8.13 -3.48
C ASP A 34 10.35 -6.85 -3.98
N LEU A 35 9.36 -6.38 -3.21
CA LEU A 35 8.59 -5.17 -3.55
C LEU A 35 9.32 -3.93 -3.02
N ASN A 36 9.40 -2.89 -3.84
CA ASN A 36 9.90 -1.60 -3.41
C ASN A 36 8.78 -0.67 -2.91
N LEU A 37 9.15 0.52 -2.44
CA LEU A 37 8.19 1.49 -1.92
C LEU A 37 7.13 1.93 -2.96
N ASP A 38 7.50 2.01 -4.24
CA ASP A 38 6.57 2.37 -5.31
C ASP A 38 5.55 1.25 -5.59
N ASP A 39 5.95 -0.01 -5.40
CA ASP A 39 5.04 -1.15 -5.48
C ASP A 39 4.03 -1.15 -4.34
N VAL A 40 4.50 -0.87 -3.12
CA VAL A 40 3.65 -0.72 -1.94
C VAL A 40 2.64 0.41 -2.14
N GLU A 41 3.08 1.57 -2.64
CA GLU A 41 2.18 2.69 -2.99
C GLU A 41 1.11 2.27 -4.00
N LYS A 42 1.50 1.58 -5.09
CA LYS A 42 0.55 1.12 -6.11
C LYS A 42 -0.48 0.14 -5.56
N ILE A 43 -0.06 -0.78 -4.69
CA ILE A 43 -0.96 -1.74 -4.03
C ILE A 43 -1.96 -1.00 -3.12
N THR A 44 -1.49 0.01 -2.37
CA THR A 44 -2.36 0.85 -1.53
C THR A 44 -3.36 1.67 -2.36
N ILE A 45 -2.92 2.26 -3.47
CA ILE A 45 -3.81 2.97 -4.40
C ILE A 45 -4.83 2.01 -5.03
N ASN A 46 -4.42 0.78 -5.37
CA ASN A 46 -5.33 -0.23 -5.90
C ASN A 46 -6.43 -0.58 -4.90
N ALA A 47 -6.11 -0.66 -3.60
CA ALA A 47 -7.09 -0.88 -2.55
C ALA A 47 -8.12 0.27 -2.51
N MET A 48 -7.64 1.52 -2.51
CA MET A 48 -8.55 2.68 -2.49
C MET A 48 -9.39 2.78 -3.77
N LYS A 49 -8.85 2.44 -4.94
CA LYS A 49 -9.60 2.39 -6.20
C LYS A 49 -10.72 1.34 -6.19
N SER A 50 -10.58 0.29 -5.39
CA SER A 50 -11.55 -0.80 -5.25
C SER A 50 -12.46 -0.65 -4.03
N ALA A 51 -12.26 0.36 -3.19
CA ALA A 51 -13.03 0.57 -1.98
C ALA A 51 -14.50 0.92 -2.28
N PHE A 52 -15.43 0.44 -1.45
CA PHE A 52 -16.87 0.69 -1.58
C PHE A 52 -17.29 1.98 -0.89
N ILE A 53 -16.68 3.09 -1.32
CA ILE A 53 -17.04 4.46 -0.92
C ILE A 53 -17.32 5.29 -2.18
N HIS A 54 -17.92 6.47 -2.03
CA HIS A 54 -18.24 7.34 -3.16
C HIS A 54 -17.00 7.68 -4.01
N HIS A 55 -17.19 7.83 -5.31
CA HIS A 55 -16.10 8.03 -6.26
C HIS A 55 -15.21 9.23 -5.90
N ASN A 56 -15.83 10.35 -5.53
CA ASN A 56 -15.13 11.56 -5.13
C ASN A 56 -14.29 11.35 -3.86
N ASP A 57 -14.79 10.56 -2.91
CA ASP A 57 -14.02 10.22 -1.71
C ASP A 57 -12.82 9.34 -2.01
N ARG A 58 -12.94 8.39 -2.96
CA ARG A 58 -11.78 7.60 -3.42
C ARG A 58 -10.71 8.51 -4.01
N ILE A 59 -11.10 9.47 -4.85
CA ILE A 59 -10.17 10.43 -5.45
C ILE A 59 -9.51 11.26 -4.35
N ARG A 60 -10.30 11.85 -3.44
CA ARG A 60 -9.83 12.66 -2.33
C ARG A 60 -8.79 11.89 -1.49
N LEU A 61 -9.10 10.67 -1.08
CA LEU A 61 -8.17 9.85 -0.28
C LEU A 61 -6.89 9.49 -1.06
N ILE A 62 -6.98 9.22 -2.36
CA ILE A 62 -5.80 8.92 -3.18
C ILE A 62 -4.86 10.13 -3.27
N TYR A 63 -5.40 11.31 -3.56
CA TYR A 63 -4.60 12.49 -3.89
C TYR A 63 -4.21 13.33 -2.68
N ASP A 64 -5.04 13.36 -1.63
CA ASP A 64 -4.83 14.25 -0.49
C ASP A 64 -4.19 13.52 0.70
N VAL A 65 -4.27 12.18 0.74
CA VAL A 65 -3.77 11.38 1.88
C VAL A 65 -2.71 10.38 1.44
N ILE A 66 -3.06 9.46 0.52
CA ILE A 66 -2.17 8.35 0.16
C ILE A 66 -0.91 8.85 -0.55
N LYS A 67 -1.06 9.56 -1.67
CA LYS A 67 0.11 10.05 -2.44
C LYS A 67 1.01 11.00 -1.64
N PRO A 68 0.48 11.99 -0.90
CA PRO A 68 1.31 12.86 -0.07
C PRO A 68 2.09 12.10 1.00
N GLY A 69 1.46 11.11 1.66
CA GLY A 69 2.16 10.29 2.67
C GLY A 69 3.34 9.50 2.10
N TYR A 70 3.18 8.88 0.92
CA TYR A 70 4.30 8.20 0.26
C TYR A 70 5.38 9.16 -0.26
N LEU A 71 5.00 10.37 -0.68
CA LEU A 71 5.97 11.42 -1.04
C LEU A 71 6.80 11.85 0.16
N GLU A 72 6.16 12.11 1.30
CA GLU A 72 6.84 12.45 2.55
C GLU A 72 7.80 11.34 2.98
N MET A 73 7.37 10.08 2.93
CA MET A 73 8.25 8.93 3.20
C MET A 73 9.47 8.89 2.27
N ARG A 74 9.29 9.11 0.96
CA ARG A 74 10.41 9.16 0.00
C ARG A 74 11.39 10.29 0.34
N ASN A 75 10.88 11.46 0.71
CA ASN A 75 11.72 12.59 1.11
C ASN A 75 12.53 12.26 2.36
N THR A 76 11.89 11.70 3.39
CA THR A 76 12.56 11.25 4.62
C THR A 76 13.63 10.20 4.32
N LEU A 77 13.33 9.18 3.54
CA LEU A 77 14.30 8.15 3.16
C LEU A 77 15.46 8.70 2.34
N THR A 78 15.22 9.71 1.51
CA THR A 78 16.28 10.39 0.75
C THR A 78 17.17 11.21 1.68
N SER A 79 16.60 11.92 2.66
CA SER A 79 17.37 12.67 3.65
C SER A 79 18.20 11.79 4.60
N LEU A 80 17.77 10.54 4.84
CA LEU A 80 18.49 9.56 5.66
C LEU A 80 19.59 8.81 4.89
N LYS A 81 19.61 8.92 3.56
CA LYS A 81 20.63 8.30 2.69
C LYS A 81 21.82 9.22 2.42
N LEU A 82 21.88 10.38 3.10
CA LEU A 82 23.06 11.24 3.22
C LEU A 82 23.93 10.77 4.39
#